data_AF-A0A2H0BJN1-F1
#
_entry.id   AF-A0A2H0BJN1-F1
#
_cell.length_a   1.000
_cell.length_b   1.000
_cell.length_c   1.000
_cell.angle_alpha   90.00
_cell.angle_beta   90.00
_cell.angle_gamma   90.00
#
_symmetry.space_group_name_H-M   'P 1'
#
loop_
_entity.id
_entity.type
_entity.pdbx_description
1 polymer ?
#
loop_
_entity_poly.entity_id
_entity_poly.type
_entity_poly.pdbx_seq_one_letter_code
_entity_poly.pdbx_strand_id
1 'polypeptide(L)'
;MITKEQALELLHTNMQSVNLRKHCYAVGAVMKALAKHLKEDGNKWEIVGILHDGDYEKTKDTPEKHTLLTIDWLKKIGENDPEIISAIYSHNYAHTGNNPPKNNLEWSLYCSDELTGLIVAVTLVRPEKKLEKVTIENILSKWNQKSFA
;
A
#
# COMPACT_ATOMS: atom_id res chain seq x y z
N MET A 1 -8.38 6.22 16.44
CA MET A 1 -8.01 6.00 15.04
C MET A 1 -8.12 7.31 14.29
N ILE A 2 -7.09 7.70 13.55
CA ILE A 2 -7.06 8.88 12.68
C ILE A 2 -8.10 8.76 11.57
N THR A 3 -8.52 9.90 11.01
CA THR A 3 -9.39 9.91 9.85
C THR A 3 -8.61 9.70 8.55
N LYS A 4 -9.32 9.38 7.47
CA LYS A 4 -8.73 9.31 6.13
C LYS A 4 -8.10 10.64 5.72
N GLU A 5 -8.72 11.76 6.08
CA GLU A 5 -8.22 13.10 5.77
C GLU A 5 -6.90 13.36 6.48
N GLN A 6 -6.78 12.98 7.75
CA GLN A 6 -5.52 13.06 8.51
C GLN A 6 -4.43 12.15 7.91
N ALA A 7 -4.79 10.95 7.46
CA ALA A 7 -3.85 10.05 6.77
C ALA A 7 -3.36 10.66 5.43
N LEU A 8 -4.26 11.26 4.65
CA LEU A 8 -3.90 11.94 3.41
C LEU A 8 -3.02 13.16 3.65
N GLU A 9 -3.33 13.98 4.66
CA GLU A 9 -2.50 15.12 5.06
C GLU A 9 -1.10 14.68 5.48
N LEU A 10 -1.01 13.60 6.28
CA LEU A 10 0.26 13.04 6.71
C LEU A 10 1.09 12.53 5.52
N LEU A 11 0.46 11.81 4.58
CA LEU A 11 1.10 11.35 3.35
C LEU A 11 1.60 12.53 2.50
N HIS A 12 0.77 13.55 2.27
CA HIS A 12 1.11 14.70 1.42
C HIS A 12 2.22 15.55 2.02
N THR A 13 2.27 15.64 3.34
CA THR A 13 3.36 16.32 4.05
C THR A 13 4.70 15.61 3.81
N ASN A 14 4.69 14.28 3.70
CA ASN A 14 5.91 13.48 3.76
C ASN A 14 6.40 12.90 2.44
N MET A 15 5.55 12.81 1.43
CA MET A 15 5.83 12.27 0.10
C MET A 15 5.41 13.29 -0.96
N GLN A 16 6.30 13.74 -1.83
CA GLN A 16 6.01 14.79 -2.83
C GLN A 16 5.74 14.25 -4.25
N SER A 17 6.22 13.05 -4.54
CA SER A 17 6.01 12.36 -5.81
C SER A 17 4.53 12.06 -6.01
N VAL A 18 3.97 12.67 -7.05
CA VAL A 18 2.59 12.43 -7.47
C VAL A 18 2.37 10.96 -7.84
N ASN A 19 3.38 10.28 -8.39
CA ASN A 19 3.26 8.88 -8.77
C ASN A 19 3.25 7.94 -7.55
N LEU A 20 4.09 8.20 -6.55
CA LEU A 20 4.07 7.42 -5.31
C LEU A 20 2.77 7.66 -4.54
N ARG A 21 2.27 8.90 -4.50
CA ARG A 21 0.95 9.18 -3.90
C ARG A 21 -0.18 8.39 -4.60
N LYS A 22 -0.16 8.33 -5.94
CA LYS A 22 -1.13 7.54 -6.71
C LYS A 22 -1.05 6.05 -6.38
N HIS A 23 0.15 5.53 -6.19
CA HIS A 23 0.38 4.16 -5.73
C HIS A 23 -0.28 3.94 -4.36
N CYS A 24 0.02 4.75 -3.36
CA CYS A 24 -0.61 4.66 -2.04
C CYS A 24 -2.14 4.75 -2.09
N TYR A 25 -2.72 5.58 -2.96
CA TYR A 25 -4.17 5.63 -3.14
C TYR A 25 -4.74 4.35 -3.75
N ALA A 26 -4.03 3.77 -4.72
CA ALA A 26 -4.43 2.52 -5.34
C ALA A 26 -4.42 1.39 -4.31
N VAL A 27 -3.36 1.28 -3.52
CA VAL A 27 -3.26 0.30 -2.42
C VAL A 27 -4.37 0.54 -1.39
N GLY A 28 -4.61 1.78 -0.96
CA GLY A 28 -5.73 2.12 -0.06
C GLY A 28 -7.09 1.69 -0.60
N ALA A 29 -7.36 1.91 -1.89
CA ALA A 29 -8.61 1.50 -2.54
C ALA A 29 -8.76 -0.03 -2.60
N VAL A 30 -7.69 -0.76 -2.92
CA VAL A 30 -7.67 -2.23 -2.92
C VAL A 30 -7.89 -2.77 -1.51
N MET A 31 -7.20 -2.22 -0.52
CA MET A 31 -7.34 -2.60 0.88
C MET A 31 -8.78 -2.40 1.37
N LYS A 32 -9.42 -1.28 1.05
CA LYS A 32 -10.84 -1.05 1.38
C LYS A 32 -11.76 -2.10 0.76
N ALA A 33 -11.50 -2.47 -0.50
CA ALA A 33 -12.29 -3.49 -1.20
C ALA A 33 -12.09 -4.89 -0.59
N LEU A 34 -10.85 -5.24 -0.22
CA LEU A 34 -10.53 -6.50 0.45
C LEU A 34 -11.15 -6.58 1.84
N ALA A 35 -11.13 -5.49 2.62
CA ALA A 35 -11.81 -5.42 3.91
C ALA A 35 -13.30 -5.74 3.76
N LYS A 36 -13.97 -5.15 2.76
CA LYS A 36 -15.38 -5.45 2.46
C LYS A 36 -15.58 -6.93 2.10
N HIS A 37 -14.70 -7.49 1.28
CA HIS A 37 -14.76 -8.91 0.91
C HIS A 37 -14.62 -9.84 2.11
N LEU A 38 -13.74 -9.48 3.04
CA LEU A 38 -13.43 -10.24 4.26
C LEU A 38 -14.34 -9.89 5.46
N LYS A 39 -15.28 -8.95 5.27
CA LYS A 39 -16.23 -8.45 6.29
C LYS A 39 -15.54 -7.75 7.48
N GLU A 40 -14.49 -6.99 7.18
CA GLU A 40 -13.66 -6.22 8.12
C GLU A 40 -13.95 -4.71 8.02
N ASP A 41 -13.32 -3.91 8.91
CA ASP A 41 -13.40 -2.44 8.88
C ASP A 41 -12.61 -1.85 7.69
N GLY A 42 -13.34 -1.44 6.66
CA GLY A 42 -12.77 -0.84 5.46
C GLY A 42 -12.07 0.50 5.66
N ASN A 43 -12.41 1.28 6.70
CA ASN A 43 -11.75 2.57 6.93
C ASN A 43 -10.33 2.36 7.47
N LYS A 44 -10.17 1.43 8.41
CA LYS A 44 -8.84 1.06 8.94
C LYS A 44 -7.93 0.55 7.83
N TRP A 45 -8.44 -0.35 7.00
CA TRP A 45 -7.69 -0.95 5.90
C TRP A 45 -7.29 0.08 4.83
N GLU A 46 -8.19 1.00 4.50
CA GLU A 46 -7.89 2.11 3.58
C GLU A 46 -6.75 3.00 4.11
N ILE A 47 -6.77 3.35 5.40
CA ILE A 47 -5.72 4.15 6.05
C ILE A 47 -4.37 3.43 6.00
N VAL A 48 -4.35 2.14 6.34
CA VAL A 48 -3.13 1.31 6.25
C VAL A 48 -2.58 1.32 4.82
N GLY A 49 -3.41 1.11 3.82
CA GLY A 49 -2.98 1.15 2.42
C GLY A 49 -2.52 2.54 1.96
N ILE A 50 -3.11 3.63 2.45
CA ILE A 50 -2.65 5.00 2.14
C ILE A 50 -1.28 5.30 2.75
N LEU A 51 -0.98 4.74 3.92
CA LEU A 51 0.21 5.12 4.68
C LEU A 51 1.36 4.12 4.62
N HIS A 52 1.16 2.88 4.13
CA HIS A 52 2.19 1.83 4.13
C HIS A 52 3.55 2.34 3.64
N ASP A 53 3.52 3.12 2.55
CA ASP A 53 4.69 3.63 1.87
C ASP A 53 5.08 5.08 2.26
N GLY A 54 4.47 5.62 3.32
CA GLY A 54 4.50 7.06 3.62
C GLY A 54 5.91 7.65 3.75
N ASP A 55 6.91 6.84 4.09
CA ASP A 55 8.29 7.25 4.24
C ASP A 55 9.23 6.83 3.09
N TYR A 56 8.71 6.17 2.05
CA TYR A 56 9.50 5.57 0.97
C TYR A 56 10.48 6.56 0.33
N GLU A 57 10.07 7.81 0.07
CA GLU A 57 10.96 8.82 -0.51
C GLU A 57 12.21 9.11 0.32
N LYS A 58 12.09 8.97 1.64
CA LYS A 58 13.17 9.22 2.60
C LYS A 58 13.97 7.94 2.90
N THR A 59 13.45 6.76 2.57
CA THR A 59 14.01 5.46 2.96
C THR A 59 14.38 4.56 1.79
N LYS A 60 14.11 4.94 0.53
CA LYS A 60 14.42 4.16 -0.69
C LYS A 60 15.88 3.70 -0.80
N ASP A 61 16.82 4.48 -0.27
CA ASP A 61 18.25 4.18 -0.30
C ASP A 61 18.71 3.39 0.95
N THR A 62 17.81 3.18 1.91
CA THR A 62 17.99 2.38 3.14
C THR A 62 16.72 1.56 3.45
N PRO A 63 16.38 0.54 2.63
CA PRO A 63 15.13 -0.21 2.73
C PRO A 63 14.90 -0.87 4.09
N GLU A 64 15.96 -1.19 4.83
CA GLU A 64 15.89 -1.73 6.19
C GLU A 64 15.26 -0.77 7.21
N LYS A 65 15.19 0.53 6.88
CA LYS A 65 14.56 1.58 7.69
C LYS A 65 13.15 1.96 7.22
N HIS A 66 12.73 1.45 6.06
CA HIS A 66 11.40 1.72 5.53
C HIS A 66 10.32 1.29 6.53
N THR A 67 9.22 2.07 6.59
CA THR A 67 8.12 2.03 7.57
C THR A 67 8.38 2.72 8.90
N LEU A 68 9.65 2.81 9.37
CA LEU A 68 9.96 3.31 10.71
C LEU A 68 9.54 4.77 10.90
N LEU A 69 9.73 5.62 9.88
CA LEU A 69 9.38 7.03 9.96
C LEU A 69 7.87 7.23 9.87
N THR A 70 7.18 6.48 9.01
CA THR A 70 5.71 6.48 8.95
C THR A 70 5.12 6.20 10.33
N ILE A 71 5.62 5.16 11.02
CA ILE A 71 5.17 4.81 12.37
C ILE A 71 5.49 5.91 13.39
N ASP A 72 6.69 6.51 13.33
CA ASP A 72 7.04 7.63 14.20
C ASP A 72 6.09 8.82 14.02
N TRP A 73 5.74 9.17 12.77
CA TRP A 73 4.81 10.26 12.50
C TRP A 73 3.39 9.96 12.99
N LEU A 74 2.91 8.73 12.79
CA LEU A 74 1.62 8.28 13.31
C LEU A 74 1.55 8.45 14.84
N LYS A 75 2.58 7.99 15.55
CA LYS A 75 2.66 8.14 17.02
C LYS A 75 2.67 9.60 17.45
N LYS A 76 3.38 10.48 16.72
CA LYS A 76 3.44 11.93 17.01
C LYS A 76 2.09 12.62 16.87
N ILE A 77 1.21 12.15 15.99
CA ILE A 77 -0.15 12.68 15.85
C ILE A 77 -1.17 11.94 16.74
N GLY A 78 -0.71 11.06 17.63
CA GLY A 78 -1.54 10.35 18.60
C GLY A 78 -2.15 9.04 18.09
N GLU A 79 -1.79 8.57 16.89
CA GLU A 79 -2.21 7.25 16.41
C GLU A 79 -1.35 6.15 17.03
N ASN A 80 -2.00 5.25 17.77
CA ASN A 80 -1.35 4.17 18.49
C ASN A 80 -2.08 2.83 18.33
N ASP A 81 -3.01 2.71 17.36
CA ASP A 81 -3.69 1.44 17.06
C ASP A 81 -2.63 0.37 16.68
N PRO A 82 -2.50 -0.70 17.48
CA PRO A 82 -1.48 -1.72 17.26
C PRO A 82 -1.69 -2.49 15.96
N GLU A 83 -2.92 -2.60 15.43
CA GLU A 83 -3.19 -3.27 14.16
C GLU A 83 -2.67 -2.44 12.98
N ILE A 84 -2.88 -1.12 12.99
CA ILE A 84 -2.34 -0.22 11.97
C ILE A 84 -0.81 -0.27 11.96
N ILE A 85 -0.21 -0.18 13.15
CA ILE A 85 1.25 -0.19 13.30
C ILE A 85 1.83 -1.55 12.86
N SER A 86 1.24 -2.66 13.30
CA SER A 86 1.67 -4.02 12.93
C SER A 86 1.57 -4.23 11.41
N ALA A 87 0.47 -3.77 10.79
CA ALA A 87 0.27 -3.88 9.35
C ALA A 87 1.32 -3.12 8.55
N ILE A 88 1.55 -1.85 8.87
CA ILE A 88 2.57 -1.03 8.20
C ILE A 88 3.96 -1.66 8.37
N TYR A 89 4.33 -2.14 9.56
CA TYR A 89 5.62 -2.83 9.73
C TYR A 89 5.75 -4.10 8.88
N SER A 90 4.69 -4.92 8.83
CA SER A 90 4.73 -6.21 8.14
C SER A 90 4.92 -6.11 6.63
N HIS A 91 4.56 -4.97 6.05
CA HIS A 91 4.76 -4.70 4.64
C HIS A 91 6.25 -4.79 4.25
N ASN A 92 7.16 -4.35 5.12
CA ASN A 92 8.60 -4.35 4.87
C ASN A 92 9.31 -5.68 5.24
N TYR A 93 8.55 -6.78 5.36
CA TYR A 93 9.09 -8.08 5.75
C TYR A 93 10.18 -8.59 4.79
N ALA A 94 10.01 -8.37 3.47
CA ALA A 94 10.96 -8.84 2.46
C ALA A 94 12.38 -8.26 2.64
N HIS A 95 12.50 -7.04 3.14
CA HIS A 95 13.80 -6.37 3.34
C HIS A 95 14.39 -6.60 4.72
N THR A 96 13.54 -6.80 5.74
CA THR A 96 13.99 -6.84 7.14
C THR A 96 14.01 -8.24 7.75
N GLY A 97 13.24 -9.19 7.20
CA GLY A 97 12.98 -10.49 7.82
C GLY A 97 12.19 -10.42 9.14
N ASN A 98 11.73 -9.22 9.52
CA ASN A 98 11.01 -8.96 10.78
C ASN A 98 9.52 -8.70 10.51
N ASN A 99 8.68 -8.95 11.51
CA ASN A 99 7.22 -8.74 11.44
C ASN A 99 6.56 -9.48 10.27
N PRO A 100 6.74 -10.82 10.13
CA PRO A 100 6.08 -11.56 9.06
C PRO A 100 4.56 -11.35 9.11
N PRO A 101 3.89 -11.13 7.95
CA PRO A 101 2.44 -11.03 7.89
C PRO A 101 1.76 -12.25 8.53
N LYS A 102 0.82 -12.02 9.46
CA LYS A 102 0.21 -13.08 10.29
C LYS A 102 -1.32 -13.12 10.29
N ASN A 103 -1.98 -12.12 9.70
CA ASN A 103 -3.44 -12.02 9.67
C ASN A 103 -3.94 -11.48 8.33
N ASN A 104 -5.26 -11.40 8.17
CA ASN A 104 -5.91 -10.95 6.94
C ASN A 104 -5.49 -9.55 6.51
N LEU A 105 -5.38 -8.59 7.44
CA LEU A 105 -4.98 -7.21 7.14
C LEU A 105 -3.53 -7.16 6.61
N GLU A 106 -2.63 -7.83 7.31
CA GLU A 106 -1.19 -7.85 6.99
C GLU A 106 -0.93 -8.55 5.64
N TRP A 107 -1.54 -9.72 5.42
CA TRP A 107 -1.41 -10.44 4.14
C TRP A 107 -2.07 -9.69 2.99
N SER A 108 -3.18 -9.01 3.24
CA SER A 108 -3.83 -8.19 2.21
C SER A 108 -2.94 -7.03 1.80
N LEU A 109 -2.32 -6.33 2.76
CA LEU A 109 -1.39 -5.24 2.44
C LEU A 109 -0.19 -5.75 1.64
N TYR A 110 0.47 -6.79 2.16
CA TYR A 110 1.67 -7.37 1.56
C TYR A 110 1.44 -7.82 0.11
N CYS A 111 0.29 -8.45 -0.18
CA CYS A 111 -0.04 -8.89 -1.52
C CYS A 111 -0.56 -7.77 -2.43
N SER A 112 -1.29 -6.78 -1.87
CA SER A 112 -1.92 -5.72 -2.66
C SER A 112 -0.91 -4.72 -3.19
N ASP A 113 0.15 -4.46 -2.43
CA ASP A 113 1.17 -3.49 -2.80
C ASP A 113 1.73 -3.76 -4.22
N GLU A 114 2.42 -4.87 -4.39
CA GLU A 114 2.99 -5.29 -5.68
C GLU A 114 1.93 -5.52 -6.76
N LEU A 115 0.76 -6.06 -6.39
CA LEU A 115 -0.34 -6.30 -7.32
C LEU A 115 -0.82 -4.99 -7.97
N THR A 116 -0.87 -3.88 -7.23
CA THR A 116 -1.28 -2.60 -7.80
C THR A 116 -0.29 -2.11 -8.87
N GLY A 117 1.01 -2.33 -8.67
CA GLY A 117 2.05 -2.07 -9.67
C GLY A 117 1.81 -2.84 -10.96
N LEU A 118 1.53 -4.15 -10.86
CA LEU A 118 1.21 -4.98 -12.02
C LEU A 118 -0.05 -4.48 -12.76
N ILE A 119 -1.12 -4.15 -12.04
CA ILE A 119 -2.37 -3.63 -12.63
C ILE A 119 -2.11 -2.32 -13.40
N VAL A 120 -1.31 -1.42 -12.81
CA VAL A 120 -0.93 -0.16 -13.47
C VAL A 120 -0.06 -0.43 -14.69
N ALA A 121 0.94 -1.31 -14.60
CA ALA A 121 1.79 -1.67 -15.74
C ALA A 121 0.97 -2.27 -16.89
N VAL A 122 0.06 -3.20 -16.59
CA VAL A 122 -0.90 -3.79 -17.55
C VAL A 122 -1.76 -2.70 -18.17
N THR A 123 -2.18 -1.70 -17.40
CA THR A 123 -2.97 -0.57 -17.92
C THR A 123 -2.16 0.27 -18.91
N LEU A 124 -0.91 0.60 -18.57
CA LEU A 124 -0.08 1.55 -19.33
C LEU A 124 0.39 1.00 -20.68
N VAL A 125 0.52 -0.32 -20.83
CA VAL A 125 0.90 -0.95 -22.11
C VAL A 125 -0.27 -1.06 -23.10
N ARG A 126 -1.50 -0.79 -22.66
CA ARG A 126 -2.68 -0.85 -23.53
C ARG A 126 -2.85 0.46 -24.31
N PRO A 127 -3.40 0.41 -25.54
CA PRO A 127 -3.64 1.61 -26.34
C PRO A 127 -4.49 2.67 -25.62
N GLU A 128 -5.51 2.23 -24.88
CA GLU A 128 -6.47 3.13 -24.24
C GLU A 128 -5.92 3.77 -22.95
N LYS A 129 -4.96 3.11 -22.27
CA LYS A 129 -4.38 3.56 -20.99
C LYS A 129 -5.41 3.87 -19.90
N LYS A 130 -6.51 3.11 -19.88
CA LYS A 130 -7.63 3.29 -18.93
C LYS A 130 -7.83 2.06 -18.06
N LEU A 131 -7.84 2.26 -16.74
CA LEU A 131 -8.09 1.20 -15.74
C LEU A 131 -9.44 0.52 -15.95
N GLU A 132 -10.50 1.27 -16.28
CA GLU A 132 -11.86 0.75 -16.53
C GLU A 132 -11.95 -0.25 -17.70
N LYS A 133 -10.91 -0.36 -18.53
CA LYS A 133 -10.82 -1.28 -19.66
C LYS A 133 -9.97 -2.52 -19.37
N VAL A 134 -9.31 -2.57 -18.21
CA VAL A 134 -8.48 -3.71 -17.81
C VAL A 134 -9.36 -4.80 -17.22
N THR A 135 -9.24 -6.01 -17.76
CA THR A 135 -9.92 -7.20 -17.24
C THR A 135 -8.97 -8.10 -16.45
N ILE A 136 -9.52 -9.06 -15.70
CA ILE A 136 -8.74 -10.04 -14.95
C ILE A 136 -7.83 -10.85 -15.90
N GLU A 137 -8.35 -11.24 -17.06
CA GLU A 137 -7.59 -11.99 -18.07
C GLU A 137 -6.38 -11.18 -18.58
N ASN A 138 -6.51 -9.86 -18.68
CA ASN A 138 -5.39 -9.01 -19.07
C ASN A 138 -4.27 -9.07 -18.03
N ILE A 139 -4.61 -8.98 -16.75
CA ILE A 139 -3.64 -9.05 -15.64
C ILE A 139 -2.98 -10.43 -15.61
N LEU A 140 -3.79 -11.50 -15.63
CA LEU A 140 -3.28 -12.88 -15.59
C LEU A 140 -2.40 -13.22 -16.80
N SER A 141 -2.69 -12.66 -17.98
CA SER A 141 -1.84 -12.85 -19.18
C SER A 141 -0.42 -12.31 -19.00
N LYS A 142 -0.22 -11.33 -18.09
CA LYS A 142 1.07 -10.70 -17.79
C LYS A 142 1.77 -11.24 -16.55
N TRP A 143 1.05 -11.94 -15.68
CA TRP A 143 1.53 -12.46 -14.39
C TRP A 143 2.87 -13.21 -14.47
N ASN A 144 3.04 -14.08 -15.48
CA ASN A 144 4.24 -14.91 -15.64
C ASN A 144 5.25 -14.34 -16.65
N GLN A 145 5.06 -13.11 -17.13
CA GLN A 145 5.95 -12.49 -18.11
C GLN A 145 7.11 -11.80 -17.39
N LYS A 146 8.34 -12.21 -17.68
CA LYS A 146 9.55 -11.59 -17.10
C LYS A 146 9.68 -10.08 -17.33
N SER A 147 9.03 -9.54 -18.36
CA SER A 147 9.03 -8.09 -18.61
C SER A 147 8.10 -7.32 -17.66
N PHE A 148 7.35 -8.02 -16.79
CA PHE A 148 6.44 -7.51 -15.77
C PHE A 148 6.82 -7.99 -14.36
N ALA A 149 8.02 -8.55 -14.17
CA ALA A 149 8.54 -9.10 -12.92
C ALA A 149 9.95 -8.58 -12.63
#